data_AF-A0A158BE58-F1
#
_entry.id   AF-A0A158BE58-F1
#
_cell.length_a   1.000
_cell.length_b   1.000
_cell.length_c   1.000
_cell.angle_alpha   90.00
_cell.angle_beta   90.00
_cell.angle_gamma   90.00
#
_symmetry.space_group_name_H-M   'P 1'
#
loop_
_entity.id
_entity.type
_entity.pdbx_description
1 polymer ?
#
loop_
_entity_poly.entity_id
_entity_poly.type
_entity_poly.pdbx_seq_one_letter_code
_entity_poly.pdbx_strand_id
1 'polypeptide(L)'
;MWHRWRLGISHGEAEYDALEMRLAAAPVIAVPTITLEGDANGAPHPEPASYAKKFVGRYTHRTITGGVGQNLPQEAPEAFAEAVIEVASY
;
A
#
# COMPACT_ATOMS: atom_id res chain seq x y z
N MET A 1 1.45 14.84 -14.40
CA MET A 1 1.11 15.76 -13.30
C MET A 1 1.60 15.21 -11.97
N TRP A 2 1.16 14.02 -11.54
CA TRP A 2 1.62 13.37 -10.30
C TRP A 2 3.14 13.17 -10.17
N HIS A 3 3.85 12.75 -11.22
CA HIS A 3 5.30 12.52 -11.14
C HIS A 3 6.11 13.79 -10.80
N ARG A 4 5.66 14.95 -11.28
CA ARG A 4 6.29 16.25 -10.99
C ARG A 4 6.02 16.68 -9.55
N TRP A 5 4.82 16.40 -9.05
CA TRP A 5 4.44 16.69 -7.68
C TRP A 5 5.21 15.81 -6.69
N ARG A 6 5.31 14.49 -6.95
CA ARG A 6 6.11 13.55 -6.14
C ARG A 6 7.59 13.93 -6.07
N LEU A 7 8.13 14.54 -7.13
CA LEU A 7 9.51 15.03 -7.19
C LEU A 7 9.68 16.46 -6.61
N GLY A 8 8.61 17.10 -6.13
CA GLY A 8 8.66 18.46 -5.59
C GLY A 8 8.83 19.57 -6.64
N ILE A 9 8.68 19.26 -7.93
CA ILE A 9 8.86 20.19 -9.07
C ILE A 9 7.54 20.73 -9.63
N SER A 10 6.45 20.56 -8.88
CA SER A 10 5.17 21.25 -9.06
C SER A 10 4.45 21.38 -7.74
N HIS A 11 3.85 22.54 -7.48
CA HIS A 11 3.02 22.77 -6.30
C HIS A 11 1.69 22.01 -6.42
N GLY A 12 1.17 21.56 -5.28
CA GLY A 12 -0.21 21.10 -5.15
C GLY A 12 -1.17 22.28 -5.08
N GLU A 13 -2.45 21.99 -4.85
CA GLU A 13 -3.47 23.01 -4.61
C GLU A 13 -3.54 23.33 -3.12
N ALA A 14 -3.65 24.62 -2.77
CA ALA A 14 -3.55 25.09 -1.39
C ALA A 14 -4.59 24.47 -0.44
N GLU A 15 -5.75 24.06 -0.97
CA GLU A 15 -6.78 23.37 -0.19
C GLU A 15 -6.32 22.01 0.36
N TYR A 16 -5.28 21.40 -0.21
CA TYR A 16 -4.71 20.13 0.25
C TYR A 16 -3.47 20.28 1.13
N ASP A 17 -2.92 21.49 1.34
CA ASP A 17 -1.66 21.70 2.07
C ASP A 17 -1.69 21.09 3.48
N ALA A 18 -2.80 21.27 4.20
CA ALA A 18 -2.96 20.70 5.54
C ALA A 18 -2.98 19.17 5.53
N LEU A 19 -3.50 18.54 4.48
CA LEU A 19 -3.48 17.09 4.30
C LEU A 19 -2.06 16.62 3.97
N GLU A 20 -1.37 17.32 3.07
CA GLU A 20 0.01 17.01 2.69
C GLU A 20 0.97 17.12 3.87
N MET A 21 0.83 18.15 4.72
CA MET A 21 1.60 18.26 5.96
C MET A 21 1.38 17.07 6.89
N ARG A 22 0.15 16.57 6.99
CA ARG A 22 -0.16 15.38 7.80
C ARG A 22 0.43 14.11 7.19
N LEU A 23 0.37 13.95 5.88
CA LEU A 23 0.94 12.80 5.17
C LEU A 23 2.48 12.80 5.24
N ALA A 24 3.12 13.98 5.20
CA ALA A 24 4.57 14.14 5.31
C ALA A 24 5.13 13.66 6.66
N ALA A 25 4.34 13.69 7.73
CA ALA A 25 4.69 13.10 9.02
C ALA A 25 4.68 11.55 9.01
N ALA A 26 4.31 10.93 7.88
CA ALA A 26 4.20 9.49 7.69
C ALA A 26 3.40 8.80 8.81
N PRO A 27 2.14 9.22 9.04
CA PRO A 27 1.33 8.76 10.15
C PRO A 27 1.11 7.26 10.07
N VAL A 28 0.93 6.64 11.24
CA VAL A 28 0.61 5.21 11.33
C VAL A 28 -0.84 4.94 10.92
N ILE A 29 -1.09 3.73 10.43
CA ILE A 29 -2.40 3.22 10.05
C ILE A 29 -2.90 2.31 11.19
N ALA A 30 -3.97 2.74 11.86
CA ALA A 30 -4.51 2.03 13.03
C ALA A 30 -5.68 1.08 12.69
N VAL A 31 -6.25 1.20 11.49
CA VAL A 31 -7.34 0.32 11.04
C VAL A 31 -6.80 -1.09 10.72
N PRO A 32 -7.62 -2.13 10.82
CA PRO A 32 -7.23 -3.47 10.44
C PRO A 32 -6.75 -3.50 8.97
N THR A 33 -5.60 -4.13 8.71
CA THR A 33 -4.92 -4.04 7.41
C THR A 33 -4.29 -5.37 6.98
N ILE A 34 -4.44 -5.72 5.71
CA ILE A 34 -3.67 -6.78 5.04
C ILE A 34 -2.86 -6.14 3.91
N THR A 35 -1.54 -6.33 3.91
CA THR A 35 -0.68 -5.97 2.76
C THR A 35 -0.39 -7.21 1.92
N LEU A 36 -0.47 -7.08 0.60
CA LEU A 36 -0.19 -8.14 -0.36
C LEU A 36 1.00 -7.76 -1.26
N GLU A 37 1.84 -8.72 -1.60
CA GLU A 37 2.93 -8.57 -2.57
C GLU A 37 3.01 -9.80 -3.49
N GLY A 38 3.37 -9.60 -4.76
CA GLY A 38 3.56 -10.69 -5.73
C GLY A 38 5.01 -11.18 -5.78
N ASP A 39 5.23 -12.48 -5.89
CA ASP A 39 6.58 -13.08 -5.92
C ASP A 39 7.37 -12.80 -7.21
N ALA A 40 6.71 -12.30 -8.26
CA ALA A 40 7.31 -11.91 -9.53
C ALA A 40 7.08 -10.42 -9.86
N ASN A 41 6.84 -9.57 -8.85
CA ASN A 41 6.70 -8.14 -9.05
C ASN A 41 8.04 -7.50 -9.48
N GLY A 42 8.16 -7.15 -10.76
CA GLY A 42 9.34 -6.48 -11.31
C GLY A 42 9.40 -4.96 -11.07
N ALA A 43 8.35 -4.35 -10.51
CA ALA A 43 8.34 -2.92 -10.19
C ALA A 43 9.05 -2.64 -8.86
N PRO A 44 9.59 -1.43 -8.63
CA PRO A 44 10.19 -1.08 -7.34
C PRO A 44 9.17 -1.16 -6.19
N HIS A 45 9.45 -2.02 -5.21
CA HIS A 45 8.63 -2.20 -4.01
C HIS A 45 9.54 -2.40 -2.78
N PRO A 46 9.13 -1.90 -1.60
CA PRO A 46 9.89 -2.08 -0.36
C PRO A 46 9.70 -3.49 0.22
N GLU A 47 10.71 -3.99 0.93
CA GLU A 47 10.61 -5.24 1.69
C GLU A 47 9.53 -5.14 2.79
N PRO A 48 8.72 -6.18 3.05
CA PRO A 48 7.61 -6.13 4.00
C PRO A 48 7.98 -5.68 5.41
N ALA A 49 9.15 -6.13 5.89
CA ALA A 49 9.65 -5.75 7.21
C ALA A 49 9.91 -4.24 7.36
N SER A 50 10.17 -3.53 6.26
CA SER A 50 10.47 -2.09 6.28
C SER A 50 9.25 -1.23 6.59
N TYR A 51 8.05 -1.67 6.22
CA TYR A 51 6.81 -0.93 6.41
C TYR A 51 5.86 -1.53 7.44
N ALA A 52 6.09 -2.76 7.92
CA ALA A 52 5.23 -3.43 8.89
C ALA A 52 4.92 -2.56 10.13
N LYS A 53 5.91 -1.80 10.63
CA LYS A 53 5.74 -0.90 11.80
C LYS A 53 4.83 0.31 11.54
N LYS A 54 4.42 0.56 10.29
CA LYS A 54 3.46 1.62 9.95
C LYS A 54 2.02 1.21 10.25
N PHE A 55 1.75 -0.08 10.47
CA PHE A 55 0.44 -0.60 10.82
C PHE A 55 0.41 -0.95 12.31
N VAL A 56 -0.40 -0.22 13.08
CA VAL A 56 -0.47 -0.37 14.55
C VAL A 56 -1.76 -1.04 15.03
N GLY A 57 -2.71 -1.29 14.11
CA GLY A 57 -3.88 -2.14 14.34
C GLY A 57 -3.58 -3.62 14.07
N ARG A 58 -4.66 -4.41 13.91
CA ARG A 58 -4.54 -5.80 13.44
C ARG A 58 -3.91 -5.80 12.04
N TYR A 59 -2.78 -6.48 11.89
CA TYR A 59 -1.97 -6.43 10.68
C TYR A 59 -1.53 -7.81 10.22
N THR A 60 -1.67 -8.07 8.92
CA THR A 60 -1.17 -9.28 8.26
C THR A 60 -0.43 -8.89 6.97
N HIS A 61 0.68 -9.56 6.67
CA HIS A 61 1.33 -9.49 5.37
C HIS A 61 1.21 -10.83 4.64
N ARG A 62 1.04 -10.82 3.32
CA ARG A 62 1.04 -12.02 2.47
C ARG A 62 1.85 -11.78 1.20
N THR A 63 2.69 -12.75 0.89
CA THR A 63 3.30 -12.87 -0.44
C THR A 63 2.50 -13.89 -1.23
N ILE A 64 1.98 -13.49 -2.39
CA ILE A 64 1.24 -14.36 -3.30
C ILE A 64 2.25 -14.97 -4.26
N THR A 65 2.38 -16.29 -4.18
CA THR A 65 3.31 -17.06 -5.01
C THR A 65 2.64 -17.55 -6.29
N GLY A 66 3.44 -17.88 -7.30
CA GLY A 66 2.96 -18.49 -8.55
C GLY A 66 3.27 -17.66 -9.79
N GLY A 67 4.23 -16.73 -9.70
CA GLY A 67 4.57 -15.83 -10.79
C GLY A 67 3.66 -14.61 -10.86
N VAL A 68 3.16 -14.15 -9.72
CA VAL A 68 2.23 -13.01 -9.65
C VAL A 68 3.03 -11.72 -9.63
N GLY A 69 2.70 -10.84 -10.57
CA GLY A 69 3.32 -9.53 -10.73
C GLY A 69 2.67 -8.44 -9.89
N GLN A 70 2.77 -7.21 -10.40
CA GLN A 70 2.36 -6.00 -9.69
C GLN A 70 0.85 -5.81 -9.60
N ASN A 71 0.04 -6.43 -10.47
CA ASN A 71 -1.40 -6.19 -10.55
C ASN A 71 -2.20 -7.37 -9.97
N LEU A 72 -2.06 -7.59 -8.66
CA LEU A 72 -2.71 -8.68 -7.95
C LEU A 72 -4.24 -8.81 -8.21
N PRO A 73 -5.03 -7.71 -8.26
CA PRO A 73 -6.45 -7.83 -8.60
C PRO A 73 -6.74 -8.51 -9.94
N GLN A 74 -5.83 -8.41 -10.90
CA GLN A 74 -5.96 -9.02 -12.23
C GLN A 74 -5.24 -10.37 -12.32
N GLU A 75 -4.07 -10.49 -11.71
CA GLU A 75 -3.18 -11.64 -11.85
C GLU A 75 -3.49 -12.77 -10.85
N ALA A 76 -4.05 -12.43 -9.68
CA ALA A 76 -4.47 -13.36 -8.64
C ALA A 76 -5.81 -12.92 -8.00
N PRO A 77 -6.89 -12.85 -8.79
CA PRO A 77 -8.16 -12.26 -8.36
C PRO A 77 -8.78 -12.97 -7.15
N GLU A 78 -8.63 -14.30 -7.04
CA GLU A 78 -9.14 -15.06 -5.89
C GLU A 78 -8.40 -14.67 -4.60
N ALA A 79 -7.06 -14.64 -4.63
CA ALA A 79 -6.25 -14.26 -3.47
C ALA A 79 -6.51 -12.80 -3.05
N PHE A 80 -6.72 -11.91 -4.03
CA PHE A 80 -7.09 -10.53 -3.77
C PHE A 80 -8.47 -10.43 -3.09
N ALA A 81 -9.49 -11.11 -3.64
CA ALA A 81 -10.83 -11.11 -3.08
C ALA A 81 -10.90 -11.71 -1.67
N GLU A 82 -10.15 -12.79 -1.43
CA GLU A 82 -10.04 -13.40 -0.10
C GLU A 82 -9.47 -12.42 0.92
N ALA A 83 -8.41 -11.67 0.57
CA ALA A 83 -7.84 -10.66 1.45
C ALA A 83 -8.83 -9.53 1.78
N VAL A 84 -9.64 -9.11 0.81
CA VAL A 84 -10.69 -8.08 1.01
C VAL A 84 -11.78 -8.59 1.97
N ILE A 85 -12.24 -9.83 1.78
CA ILE A 85 -13.25 -10.43 2.66
C ILE A 85 -12.69 -10.59 4.07
N GLU A 86 -11.45 -11.06 4.19
CA GLU A 86 -10.83 -11.29 5.48
C GLU A 86 -10.63 -10.00 6.26
N VAL A 87 -10.06 -8.95 5.66
CA VAL A 87 -9.85 -7.68 6.37
C VAL A 87 -11.17 -7.05 6.81
N ALA A 88 -12.27 -7.27 6.08
CA ALA A 88 -13.60 -6.81 6.45
C ALA A 88 -14.21 -7.59 7.64
N SER A 89 -13.67 -8.77 7.95
CA SER A 89 -14.08 -9.61 9.08
C SER A 89 -13.25 -9.40 10.36
N TYR A 90 -12.27 -8.48 10.31
CA TYR A 90 -11.39 -8.17 11.44
C TYR A 90 -12.07 -7.41 12.58
#